data_AF-A0A257JGS6-F1
#
_entry.id   AF-A0A257JGS6-F1
#
_cell.length_a   1.000
_cell.length_b   1.000
_cell.length_c   1.000
_cell.angle_alpha   90.00
_cell.angle_beta   90.00
_cell.angle_gamma   90.00
#
_symmetry.space_group_name_H-M   'P 1'
#
loop_
_entity.id
_entity.type
_entity.pdbx_description
1 polymer ?
#
loop_
_entity_poly.entity_id
_entity_poly.type
_entity_poly.pdbx_seq_one_letter_code
_entity_poly.pdbx_strand_id
1 'polypeptide(L)'
;MINPIVYAVPVFLLLMVVEYGLSRRRAQPVYRAADTVSSLSLGVISQLVGGFTKLLALGLYTLVYEHAALLRLPADSPWVWLGALLAYDFCYYWLHRMG
;
A
#
# COMPACT_ATOMS: atom_id res chain seq x y z
N MET A 1 -9.07 6.14 6.18
CA MET A 1 -8.34 5.62 7.36
C MET A 1 -6.90 6.06 7.26
N ILE A 2 -6.30 6.48 8.37
CA ILE A 2 -4.91 6.92 8.43
C ILE A 2 -3.98 5.72 8.16
N ASN A 3 -2.95 5.87 7.33
CA ASN A 3 -1.99 4.79 7.05
C ASN A 3 -1.08 4.59 8.29
N PRO A 4 -1.20 3.47 9.03
CA PRO A 4 -0.43 3.26 10.26
C PRO A 4 1.08 3.17 10.01
N ILE A 5 1.50 2.83 8.78
CA ILE A 5 2.91 2.73 8.40
C ILE A 5 3.63 4.08 8.55
N VAL A 6 2.92 5.19 8.31
CA VAL A 6 3.48 6.55 8.43
C VAL A 6 3.98 6.84 9.86
N TYR A 7 3.35 6.24 10.86
CA TYR A 7 3.76 6.36 12.27
C TYR A 7 4.69 5.23 12.71
N ALA A 8 4.52 4.03 12.16
CA ALA A 8 5.34 2.88 12.50
C ALA A 8 6.80 3.06 12.05
N VAL A 9 7.04 3.62 10.86
CA VAL A 9 8.40 3.83 10.32
C VAL A 9 9.29 4.67 11.26
N PRO A 10 8.90 5.88 11.72
CA PRO A 10 9.75 6.67 12.60
C PRO A 10 9.99 6.00 13.96
N VAL A 11 8.97 5.33 14.53
CA VAL A 11 9.14 4.58 15.78
C VAL A 11 10.10 3.42 15.60
N PHE A 12 9.99 2.67 14.49
CA PHE A 12 10.88 1.56 14.17
C PHE A 12 12.33 2.02 13.98
N LEU A 13 12.55 3.11 13.23
CA LEU A 13 13.89 3.68 13.05
C LEU A 13 14.50 4.16 14.38
N LEU A 14 13.69 4.78 15.25
CA LEU A 14 14.13 5.17 16.59
C LEU A 14 14.58 3.94 17.39
N LEU A 15 13.78 2.87 17.39
CA LEU A 15 14.11 1.62 18.07
C LEU A 15 15.37 0.97 17.51
N MET A 16 15.58 0.99 16.19
CA MET A 16 16.82 0.50 15.57
C MET A 16 18.06 1.27 16.07
N VAL A 17 17.96 2.60 16.18
CA VAL A 17 19.07 3.44 16.71
C VAL A 17 19.34 3.11 18.18
N VAL A 18 18.28 2.96 18.99
CA VAL A 18 18.39 2.60 20.41
C VAL A 18 19.05 1.22 20.55
N GLU A 19 18.59 0.23 19.81
CA GLU A 19 19.16 -1.12 19.81
C GLU A 19 20.62 -1.13 19.36
N TYR A 20 20.95 -0.40 18.30
CA TYR A 20 22.34 -0.26 17.84
C TYR A 20 23.23 0.33 18.95
N GLY A 21 22.80 1.38 19.63
CA GLY A 21 23.52 1.97 20.75
C GLY A 21 23.73 0.99 21.92
N LEU A 22 22.69 0.23 22.28
CA LEU A 22 22.77 -0.79 23.33
C LEU A 22 23.70 -1.94 22.95
N SER A 23 23.66 -2.39 21.69
CA SER A 23 24.50 -3.46 21.16
C SER A 23 25.99 -3.11 21.26
N ARG A 24 26.33 -1.84 20.96
CA ARG A 24 27.68 -1.28 21.11
C ARG A 24 28.15 -1.25 22.56
N ARG A 25 27.27 -0.88 23.50
CA ARG A 25 27.56 -0.87 24.94
C ARG A 25 27.79 -2.27 25.51
N ARG A 26 27.09 -3.28 24.97
CA ARG A 26 27.19 -4.68 25.41
C ARG A 26 28.27 -5.49 24.66
N ALA A 27 29.01 -4.86 23.75
CA ALA A 27 29.98 -5.50 22.85
C ALA A 27 29.39 -6.71 22.09
N GLN A 28 28.10 -6.68 21.80
CA GLN A 28 27.40 -7.72 21.04
C GLN A 28 26.92 -7.11 19.72
N PRO A 29 27.64 -7.28 18.60
CA PRO A 29 27.20 -6.72 17.32
C PRO A 29 25.94 -7.44 16.82
N VAL A 30 24.81 -6.73 16.77
CA VAL A 30 23.52 -7.29 16.31
C VAL A 30 23.27 -7.00 14.83
N TYR A 31 23.85 -5.93 14.29
CA TYR A 31 23.62 -5.48 12.92
C TYR A 31 24.79 -5.83 11.99
N ARG A 32 24.46 -6.48 10.87
CA ARG A 32 25.35 -6.60 9.70
C ARG A 32 24.96 -5.52 8.69
N ALA A 33 25.92 -4.77 8.18
CA ALA A 33 25.66 -3.63 7.31
C ALA A 33 24.90 -4.02 6.04
N ALA A 34 25.31 -5.11 5.38
CA ALA A 34 24.65 -5.62 4.17
C ALA A 34 23.17 -6.00 4.43
N ASP A 35 22.91 -6.71 5.52
CA ASP A 35 21.57 -7.17 5.90
C ASP A 35 20.68 -5.96 6.23
N THR A 36 21.21 -4.98 6.99
CA THR A 36 20.50 -3.75 7.37
C THR A 36 20.11 -2.93 6.14
N VAL A 37 21.05 -2.70 5.23
CA VAL A 37 20.80 -1.96 3.98
C VAL A 37 19.76 -2.69 3.13
N SER A 38 19.87 -4.01 3.01
CA SER A 38 18.93 -4.81 2.22
C SER A 38 17.51 -4.75 2.80
N SER A 39 17.35 -4.90 4.11
CA SER A 39 16.05 -4.83 4.79
C SER A 39 15.42 -3.44 4.69
N LEU A 40 16.19 -2.37 4.91
CA LEU A 40 15.69 -1.00 4.77
C LEU A 40 15.31 -0.69 3.32
N SER A 41 16.12 -1.12 2.35
CA SER A 41 15.84 -0.95 0.92
C SER A 41 14.56 -1.67 0.51
N LEU A 42 14.35 -2.90 0.98
CA LEU A 42 13.11 -3.65 0.73
C LEU A 42 11.88 -2.91 1.29
N GLY A 43 12.00 -2.35 2.50
CA GLY A 43 10.94 -1.55 3.11
C GLY A 43 10.59 -0.30 2.29
N VAL A 44 11.62 0.44 1.84
CA VAL A 44 11.44 1.64 1.00
C VAL A 44 10.81 1.27 -0.35
N ILE A 45 11.34 0.25 -1.03
CA ILE A 45 10.79 -0.22 -2.32
C ILE A 45 9.33 -0.66 -2.15
N SER A 46 8.99 -1.38 -1.08
CA SER A 46 7.62 -1.78 -0.81
C SER A 46 6.66 -0.59 -0.69
N GLN A 47 7.07 0.48 0.01
CA GLN A 47 6.25 1.70 0.11
C GLN A 47 6.14 2.44 -1.23
N LEU A 48 7.23 2.52 -1.98
CA LEU A 48 7.24 3.16 -3.31
C LEU A 48 6.35 2.41 -4.30
N VAL A 49 6.47 1.09 -4.38
CA VAL A 49 5.63 0.25 -5.23
C VAL A 49 4.17 0.36 -4.81
N GLY A 50 3.87 0.32 -3.51
CA GLY A 50 2.51 0.49 -2.99
C GLY A 50 1.90 1.86 -3.31
N GLY A 51 2.69 2.94 -3.26
CA GLY A 51 2.25 4.27 -3.67
C GLY A 51 2.07 4.39 -5.18
N PHE A 52 3.05 3.92 -5.95
CA PHE A 52 3.04 3.97 -7.41
C PHE A 52 1.88 3.17 -8.00
N THR A 53 1.63 1.95 -7.51
CA THR A 53 0.51 1.11 -7.97
C THR A 53 -0.84 1.76 -7.73
N LYS A 54 -1.04 2.44 -6.59
CA LYS A 54 -2.27 3.21 -6.32
C LYS A 54 -2.44 4.38 -7.28
N LEU A 55 -1.37 5.14 -7.51
CA LEU A 55 -1.38 6.25 -8.46
C LEU A 55 -1.65 5.78 -9.88
N LEU A 56 -1.00 4.68 -10.29
CA LEU A 56 -1.20 4.06 -11.60
C LEU A 56 -2.65 3.57 -11.75
N ALA A 57 -3.19 2.89 -10.74
CA ALA A 57 -4.58 2.41 -10.76
C ALA A 57 -5.58 3.57 -10.88
N LEU A 58 -5.38 4.65 -10.12
CA LEU A 58 -6.22 5.85 -10.21
C LEU A 58 -6.09 6.53 -11.58
N GLY A 59 -4.87 6.66 -12.11
CA GLY A 59 -4.62 7.24 -13.42
C GLY A 59 -5.28 6.43 -14.53
N LEU A 60 -5.13 5.11 -14.50
CA LEU A 60 -5.74 4.21 -15.47
C LEU A 60 -7.27 4.24 -15.37
N TYR A 61 -7.82 4.21 -14.16
CA TYR A 61 -9.26 4.36 -13.93
C TYR A 61 -9.78 5.66 -14.56
N THR A 62 -9.10 6.79 -14.30
CA THR A 62 -9.49 8.11 -14.83
C THR A 62 -9.41 8.14 -16.35
N LEU A 63 -8.35 7.58 -16.93
CA LEU A 63 -8.17 7.52 -18.39
C LEU A 63 -9.30 6.72 -19.06
N VAL A 64 -9.61 5.54 -18.51
CA VAL A 64 -10.69 4.68 -18.99
C VAL A 64 -12.05 5.37 -18.82
N TYR A 65 -12.28 6.00 -17.66
CA TYR A 65 -13.52 6.71 -17.38
C TYR A 65 -13.75 7.87 -18.37
N GLU A 66 -12.72 8.64 -18.70
CA GLU A 66 -12.89 9.78 -19.62
C GLU A 66 -13.03 9.35 -21.08
N HIS A 67 -12.28 8.34 -21.54
CA HIS A 67 -12.13 8.04 -22.97
C HIS A 67 -12.87 6.78 -23.42
N ALA A 68 -13.18 5.86 -22.51
CA ALA A 68 -13.72 4.53 -22.84
C ALA A 68 -14.92 4.12 -21.98
N ALA A 69 -15.48 5.03 -21.16
CA ALA A 69 -16.68 4.75 -20.39
C ALA A 69 -17.86 4.49 -21.33
N LEU A 70 -18.43 3.30 -21.23
CA LEU A 70 -19.61 2.90 -22.00
C LEU A 70 -20.88 3.63 -21.54
N LEU A 71 -20.97 3.93 -20.25
CA LEU A 71 -22.13 4.56 -19.62
C LEU A 71 -21.67 5.61 -18.60
N ARG A 72 -22.32 6.78 -18.59
CA ARG A 72 -22.16 7.81 -17.55
C ARG A 72 -23.43 7.81 -16.69
N LEU A 73 -23.35 7.16 -15.54
CA LEU A 73 -24.48 6.99 -14.62
C LEU A 73 -24.55 8.16 -13.62
N PRO A 74 -25.77 8.59 -13.22
CA PRO A 74 -25.95 9.69 -12.26
C PRO A 74 -25.44 9.30 -10.86
N ALA A 75 -24.51 10.08 -10.33
CA ALA A 75 -23.87 9.83 -9.03
C ALA A 75 -24.81 10.09 -7.83
N ASP A 76 -25.87 10.86 -8.03
CA ASP A 76 -26.91 11.20 -7.06
C ASP A 76 -27.99 10.11 -6.93
N SER A 77 -28.00 9.11 -7.80
CA SER A 77 -28.97 8.01 -7.77
C SER A 77 -28.53 6.88 -6.83
N PRO A 78 -29.27 6.58 -5.74
CA PRO A 78 -28.93 5.49 -4.81
C PRO A 78 -28.92 4.11 -5.50
N TRP A 79 -29.73 3.92 -6.55
CA TRP A 79 -29.79 2.68 -7.31
C TRP A 79 -28.50 2.39 -8.08
N VAL A 80 -27.80 3.43 -8.53
CA VAL A 80 -26.47 3.28 -9.17
C VAL A 80 -25.46 2.73 -8.17
N TRP A 81 -25.47 3.24 -6.94
CA TRP A 81 -24.59 2.74 -5.87
C TRP A 81 -24.93 1.31 -5.45
N LEU A 82 -26.22 0.97 -5.33
CA LEU A 82 -26.63 -0.39 -5.01
C LEU A 82 -26.20 -1.38 -6.11
N GLY A 83 -26.43 -1.02 -7.37
CA GLY A 83 -25.98 -1.83 -8.51
C GLY A 83 -24.45 -1.96 -8.58
N ALA A 84 -23.72 -0.86 -8.34
CA ALA A 84 -22.27 -0.86 -8.32
C ALA A 84 -21.70 -1.74 -7.20
N LEU A 85 -22.29 -1.72 -6.01
CA LEU A 85 -21.92 -2.58 -4.90
C LEU A 85 -22.08 -4.06 -5.27
N LEU A 86 -23.25 -4.45 -5.77
CA LEU A 86 -23.52 -5.83 -6.17
C LEU A 86 -22.60 -6.31 -7.29
N ALA A 87 -22.38 -5.46 -8.31
CA ALA A 87 -21.48 -5.78 -9.41
C ALA A 87 -20.02 -5.89 -8.94
N TYR A 88 -19.57 -5.00 -8.05
CA TYR A 88 -18.25 -5.05 -7.46
C TYR A 88 -18.06 -6.34 -6.66
N ASP A 89 -18.99 -6.68 -5.78
CA ASP A 89 -18.93 -7.90 -4.96
C ASP A 89 -18.91 -9.16 -5.83
N PHE A 90 -19.71 -9.19 -6.89
CA PHE A 90 -19.71 -10.29 -7.85
C PHE A 90 -18.36 -10.43 -8.56
N CYS A 91 -17.82 -9.34 -9.10
CA CYS A 91 -16.51 -9.34 -9.76
C CYS A 91 -15.39 -9.74 -8.78
N TYR A 92 -15.44 -9.21 -7.56
CA TYR A 92 -14.45 -9.49 -6.52
C TYR A 92 -14.50 -10.95 -6.07
N TYR A 93 -15.69 -11.53 -5.93
CA TYR A 93 -15.87 -12.95 -5.63
C TYR A 93 -15.19 -13.84 -6.68
N TRP A 94 -15.42 -13.55 -7.96
CA TRP A 94 -14.78 -14.30 -9.04
C TRP A 94 -13.28 -14.10 -9.11
N LEU A 95 -12.80 -12.86 -8.93
CA LEU A 95 -11.36 -12.59 -8.82
C LEU A 95 -10.74 -13.46 -7.71
N HIS A 96 -11.34 -13.45 -6.53
CA HIS A 96 -10.87 -14.26 -5.40
C HIS A 96 -10.92 -15.77 -5.68
N ARG A 97 -11.89 -16.22 -6.49
CA ARG A 97 -12.04 -17.63 -6.87
C ARG A 97 -11.04 -18.08 -7.95
N MET A 98 -10.60 -17.18 -8.82
CA MET A 98 -9.71 -17.47 -9.95
C MET A 98 -8.22 -17.47 -9.57
N GLY A 99 -7.86 -17.01 -8.37
CA GLY A 99 -6.48 -16.97 -7.86
C GLY A 99 -5.73 -15.72 -8.27
#